data_AF-A0A415C487-F1
#
_entry.id   AF-A0A415C487-F1
#
_cell.length_a   1.000
_cell.length_b   1.000
_cell.length_c   1.000
_cell.angle_alpha   90.00
_cell.angle_beta   90.00
_cell.angle_gamma   90.00
#
_symmetry.space_group_name_H-M   'P 1'
#
loop_
_entity.id
_entity.type
_entity.pdbx_description
1 polymer ?
#
loop_
_entity_poly.entity_id
_entity_poly.type
_entity_poly.pdbx_seq_one_letter_code
_entity_poly.pdbx_strand_id
1 'polypeptide(L)'
;MAYRFADALSVSSYANESQSPIFLSNIDSGLSSEQLEALSNGQFDRILVVGGQRAVPDSVVKQIRNSSGSVVSRISGTTRYETSATFAQWTSEHGGLHMNNAVFATGANFPDALAAGPFAGRNSAVLLLADPNGSTANFVKQYVKQHSDVDNAYVVGGESVVSRSTADGLADALKMGRP
;
A
#
# COMPACT_ATOMS: atom_id res chain seq x y z
N MET A 1 -11.66 -18.85 2.34
CA MET A 1 -11.80 -17.40 2.52
C MET A 1 -10.42 -16.79 2.62
N ALA A 2 -9.91 -16.18 1.53
CA ALA A 2 -8.63 -15.49 1.57
C ALA A 2 -8.83 -14.12 2.21
N TYR A 3 -8.27 -13.92 3.40
CA TYR A 3 -8.30 -12.62 4.04
C TYR A 3 -7.65 -11.57 3.12
N ARG A 4 -8.33 -10.43 2.90
CA ARG A 4 -7.93 -9.40 1.93
C ARG A 4 -7.16 -8.26 2.62
N PHE A 5 -5.96 -8.56 3.13
CA PHE A 5 -5.12 -7.56 3.82
C PHE A 5 -4.08 -6.87 2.91
N ALA A 6 -4.06 -7.21 1.62
CA ALA A 6 -3.02 -6.75 0.68
C ALA A 6 -2.95 -5.21 0.58
N ASP A 7 -4.11 -4.56 0.65
CA ASP A 7 -4.21 -3.11 0.62
C ASP A 7 -3.62 -2.50 1.91
N ALA A 8 -3.88 -3.09 3.08
CA ALA A 8 -3.33 -2.64 4.36
C ALA A 8 -1.79 -2.77 4.44
N LEU A 9 -1.20 -3.74 3.73
CA LEU A 9 0.25 -3.93 3.69
C LEU A 9 0.95 -2.76 2.99
N SER A 10 0.41 -2.30 1.87
CA SER A 10 0.97 -1.16 1.12
C SER A 10 0.89 0.14 1.92
N VAL A 11 -0.04 0.22 2.87
CA VAL A 11 -0.25 1.38 3.74
C VAL A 11 0.68 1.39 4.96
N SER A 12 1.25 0.24 5.33
CA SER A 12 1.98 0.09 6.59
C SER A 12 3.20 1.01 6.72
N SER A 13 3.99 1.19 5.66
CA SER A 13 5.16 2.07 5.70
C SER A 13 4.74 3.54 5.81
N TYR A 14 3.70 3.94 5.08
CA TYR A 14 3.15 5.29 5.20
C TYR A 14 2.55 5.55 6.58
N ALA A 15 1.77 4.61 7.13
CA ALA A 15 1.21 4.75 8.47
C ALA A 15 2.29 4.89 9.55
N ASN A 16 3.43 4.20 9.38
CA ASN A 16 4.59 4.39 10.24
C ASN A 16 5.23 5.77 10.04
N GLU A 17 5.42 6.23 8.80
CA GLU A 17 6.00 7.55 8.51
C GLU A 17 5.11 8.68 9.04
N SER A 18 3.81 8.63 8.76
CA SER A 18 2.83 9.64 9.14
C SER A 18 2.28 9.47 10.56
N GLN A 19 2.78 8.50 11.33
CA GLN A 19 2.31 8.14 12.68
C GLN A 19 0.77 7.99 12.73
N SER A 20 0.18 7.46 11.67
CA SER A 20 -1.26 7.39 11.47
C SER A 20 -1.81 6.01 11.86
N PRO A 21 -2.93 5.94 12.60
CA PRO A 21 -3.54 4.66 12.94
C PRO A 21 -4.14 3.98 11.71
N ILE A 22 -4.07 2.64 11.68
CA ILE A 22 -4.72 1.81 10.67
C ILE A 22 -5.99 1.21 11.27
N PHE A 23 -7.14 1.47 10.64
CA PHE A 23 -8.41 0.84 10.97
C PHE A 23 -8.75 -0.23 9.93
N LEU A 24 -9.09 -1.44 10.39
CA LEU A 24 -9.57 -2.51 9.53
C LEU A 24 -11.10 -2.49 9.46
N SER A 25 -11.65 -2.57 8.25
CA SER A 25 -13.09 -2.68 8.02
C SER A 25 -13.47 -4.11 7.64
N ASN A 26 -14.64 -4.55 8.09
CA ASN A 26 -15.28 -5.75 7.59
C ASN A 26 -16.19 -5.41 6.40
N ILE A 27 -16.24 -6.28 5.39
CA ILE A 27 -17.07 -6.05 4.19
C ILE A 27 -18.57 -6.12 4.50
N ASP A 28 -18.96 -6.96 5.46
CA ASP A 28 -20.34 -7.22 5.82
C ASP A 28 -20.81 -6.31 6.96
N SER A 29 -20.03 -6.26 8.05
CA SER A 29 -20.39 -5.51 9.26
C SER A 29 -19.84 -4.08 9.31
N GLY A 30 -18.91 -3.72 8.43
CA GLY A 30 -18.29 -2.40 8.39
C GLY A 30 -17.31 -2.15 9.55
N LEU A 31 -17.38 -0.94 10.14
CA LEU A 31 -16.60 -0.57 11.33
C LEU A 31 -17.41 -0.80 12.61
N SER A 32 -16.72 -1.21 13.67
CA SER A 32 -17.27 -1.34 15.03
C SER A 32 -17.57 0.01 15.68
N SER A 33 -18.39 0.00 16.73
CA SER A 33 -18.71 1.19 17.53
C SER A 33 -17.45 1.88 18.06
N GLU A 34 -16.49 1.10 18.56
CA GLU A 34 -15.25 1.61 19.16
C GLU A 34 -14.36 2.27 18.10
N GLN A 35 -14.33 1.71 16.88
CA GLN A 35 -13.63 2.32 15.76
C GLN A 35 -14.29 3.63 15.31
N LEU A 36 -15.61 3.68 15.24
CA LEU A 36 -16.34 4.90 14.87
C LEU A 36 -16.16 6.01 15.92
N GLU A 37 -16.15 5.64 17.21
CA GLU A 37 -15.84 6.56 18.30
C GLU A 37 -14.39 7.06 18.21
N ALA A 38 -13.42 6.18 17.95
CA ALA A 38 -12.03 6.58 17.75
C ALA A 38 -11.84 7.52 16.55
N LEU A 39 -12.57 7.29 15.45
CA LEU A 39 -12.57 8.19 14.29
C LEU A 39 -13.15 9.56 14.62
N SER A 40 -14.20 9.62 15.45
CA SER A 40 -14.81 10.87 15.89
C SER A 40 -13.88 11.66 16.82
N ASN A 41 -13.35 10.99 17.85
CA ASN A 41 -12.50 11.58 18.87
C ASN A 41 -11.10 11.95 18.35
N GLY A 42 -10.60 11.22 17.34
CA GLY A 42 -9.27 11.45 16.78
C GLY A 42 -9.15 12.73 15.95
N GLN A 43 -10.26 13.32 15.50
CA GLN A 43 -10.31 14.58 14.74
C GLN A 43 -9.27 14.66 13.61
N PHE A 44 -9.15 13.60 12.82
CA PHE A 44 -8.16 13.53 11.73
C PHE A 44 -8.46 14.56 10.63
N ASP A 45 -7.43 15.20 10.07
CA ASP A 45 -7.61 16.11 8.92
C ASP A 45 -8.11 15.37 7.67
N ARG A 46 -7.63 14.13 7.50
CA ARG A 46 -7.92 13.27 6.34
C ARG A 46 -8.01 11.82 6.76
N ILE A 47 -8.95 11.11 6.13
CA ILE A 47 -9.05 9.65 6.20
C ILE A 47 -8.88 9.08 4.80
N LEU A 48 -7.91 8.17 4.65
CA LEU A 48 -7.67 7.45 3.42
C LEU A 48 -8.33 6.08 3.47
N VAL A 49 -9.24 5.85 2.53
CA VAL A 49 -9.85 4.54 2.30
C VAL A 49 -9.06 3.85 1.20
N VAL A 50 -8.23 2.87 1.57
CA VAL A 50 -7.39 2.14 0.61
C VAL A 50 -8.06 0.82 0.25
N GLY A 51 -8.33 0.64 -1.04
CA GLY A 51 -9.07 -0.50 -1.58
C GLY A 51 -10.35 -0.08 -2.30
N GLY A 52 -10.74 -0.85 -3.32
CA GLY A 52 -11.97 -0.64 -4.07
C GLY A 52 -13.23 -1.04 -3.30
N GLN A 53 -14.42 -0.81 -3.88
CA GLN A 53 -15.71 -1.13 -3.25
C GLN A 53 -15.86 -2.60 -2.82
N ARG A 54 -15.19 -3.52 -3.51
CA ARG A 54 -15.19 -4.96 -3.17
C ARG A 54 -14.35 -5.29 -1.93
N ALA A 55 -13.47 -4.39 -1.49
CA ALA A 55 -12.65 -4.54 -0.30
C ALA A 55 -13.20 -3.66 0.83
N VAL A 56 -13.52 -2.40 0.52
CA VAL A 56 -14.14 -1.45 1.45
C VAL A 56 -15.41 -0.89 0.80
N PRO A 57 -16.60 -1.43 1.09
CA PRO A 57 -17.85 -0.99 0.49
C PRO A 57 -18.20 0.46 0.79
N ASP A 58 -19.08 1.05 -0.02
CA ASP A 58 -19.52 2.44 0.20
C ASP A 58 -20.35 2.61 1.47
N SER A 59 -20.93 1.54 2.03
CA SER A 59 -21.53 1.55 3.36
C SER A 59 -20.50 1.94 4.43
N VAL A 60 -19.28 1.42 4.34
CA VAL A 60 -18.18 1.76 5.26
C VAL A 60 -17.76 3.21 5.10
N VAL A 61 -17.63 3.70 3.86
CA VAL A 61 -17.30 5.11 3.60
C VAL A 61 -18.38 6.04 4.16
N LYS A 62 -19.66 5.65 4.09
CA LYS A 62 -20.76 6.39 4.71
C LYS A 62 -20.65 6.39 6.24
N GLN A 63 -20.32 5.26 6.86
CA GLN A 63 -20.07 5.21 8.32
C GLN A 63 -18.96 6.19 8.72
N ILE A 64 -17.83 6.18 8.01
CA ILE A 64 -16.70 7.09 8.28
C ILE A 64 -17.13 8.55 8.17
N ARG A 65 -17.83 8.93 7.09
CA ARG A 65 -18.29 10.32 6.88
C ARG A 65 -19.33 10.79 7.89
N ASN A 66 -20.14 9.86 8.41
CA ASN A 66 -21.14 10.20 9.43
C ASN A 66 -20.53 10.31 10.83
N SER A 67 -19.45 9.57 11.08
CA SER A 67 -18.78 9.54 12.39
C SER A 67 -17.63 10.55 12.52
N SER A 68 -17.04 10.99 11.40
CA SER A 68 -15.92 11.94 11.37
C SER A 68 -16.27 13.19 10.56
N GLY A 69 -15.72 14.34 10.97
CA GLY A 69 -15.74 15.58 10.19
C GLY A 69 -14.63 15.68 9.13
N SER A 70 -13.88 14.59 8.93
CA SER A 70 -12.65 14.55 8.15
C SER A 70 -12.88 14.52 6.64
N VAL A 71 -11.89 14.97 5.86
CA VAL A 71 -11.89 14.77 4.41
C VAL A 71 -11.63 13.29 4.09
N VAL A 72 -12.59 12.62 3.45
CA VAL A 72 -12.49 11.19 3.11
C VAL A 72 -12.16 11.00 1.63
N SER A 73 -11.00 10.39 1.35
CA SER A 73 -10.54 10.07 -0.02
C SER A 73 -10.35 8.58 -0.19
N ARG A 74 -10.73 8.03 -1.36
CA ARG A 74 -10.51 6.62 -1.69
C ARG A 74 -9.32 6.49 -2.65
N ILE A 75 -8.42 5.55 -2.35
CA ILE A 75 -7.33 5.13 -3.23
C ILE A 75 -7.56 3.67 -3.61
N SER A 76 -7.69 3.38 -4.89
CA SER A 76 -7.99 2.01 -5.36
C SER A 76 -7.57 1.79 -6.80
N GLY A 77 -7.14 0.57 -7.12
CA GLY A 77 -6.97 0.05 -8.47
C GLY A 77 -7.90 -1.12 -8.76
N THR A 78 -7.85 -1.65 -9.98
CA THR A 78 -8.66 -2.82 -10.37
C THR A 78 -8.15 -4.11 -9.74
N THR A 79 -6.84 -4.15 -9.44
CA THR A 79 -6.16 -5.25 -8.74
C THR A 79 -5.48 -4.73 -7.46
N ARG A 80 -5.07 -5.64 -6.57
CA ARG A 80 -4.28 -5.29 -5.38
C ARG A 80 -2.95 -4.63 -5.72
N TYR A 81 -2.34 -5.03 -6.84
CA TYR A 81 -1.08 -4.50 -7.32
C TYR A 81 -1.27 -3.08 -7.85
N GLU A 82 -2.37 -2.82 -8.56
CA GLU A 82 -2.72 -1.47 -8.99
C GLU A 82 -3.11 -0.57 -7.82
N THR A 83 -3.85 -1.06 -6.82
CA THR A 83 -4.10 -0.29 -5.59
C THR A 83 -2.78 0.09 -4.91
N SER A 84 -1.85 -0.86 -4.80
CA SER A 84 -0.51 -0.64 -4.23
C SER A 84 0.26 0.43 -5.00
N ALA A 85 0.29 0.34 -6.34
CA ALA A 85 0.94 1.32 -7.21
C ALA A 85 0.29 2.72 -7.10
N THR A 86 -1.04 2.81 -7.14
CA THR A 86 -1.75 4.09 -6.98
C THR A 86 -1.51 4.69 -5.59
N PHE A 87 -1.44 3.86 -4.55
CA PHE A 87 -1.11 4.32 -3.20
C PHE A 87 0.33 4.85 -3.13
N ALA A 88 1.30 4.13 -3.69
CA ALA A 88 2.69 4.58 -3.79
C ALA A 88 2.83 5.93 -4.53
N GLN A 89 2.10 6.10 -5.63
CA GLN A 89 2.06 7.38 -6.35
C GLN A 89 1.52 8.49 -5.44
N TRP A 90 0.39 8.24 -4.78
CA TRP A 90 -0.23 9.20 -3.89
C TRP A 90 0.70 9.60 -2.74
N THR A 91 1.42 8.65 -2.13
CA THR A 91 2.35 8.94 -1.04
C THR A 91 3.54 9.78 -1.50
N SER A 92 4.01 9.59 -2.73
CA SER A 92 5.07 10.42 -3.30
C SER A 92 4.61 11.85 -3.60
N GLU A 93 3.37 12.02 -4.04
CA GLU A 93 2.83 13.35 -4.40
C GLU A 93 2.32 14.15 -3.19
N HIS A 94 1.76 13.46 -2.19
CA HIS A 94 1.00 14.09 -1.11
C HIS A 94 1.44 13.66 0.30
N GLY A 95 2.14 12.53 0.41
CA GLY A 95 2.43 11.88 1.69
C GLY A 95 3.87 12.06 2.17
N GLY A 96 4.75 12.67 1.37
CA GLY A 96 6.17 12.85 1.71
C GLY A 96 7.01 11.57 1.72
N LEU A 97 6.43 10.43 1.31
CA LEU A 97 7.14 9.15 1.21
C LEU A 97 7.42 8.83 -0.26
N HIS A 98 8.69 8.90 -0.62
CA HIS A 98 9.20 8.76 -1.99
C HIS A 98 9.86 7.40 -2.21
N MET A 99 10.00 7.00 -3.47
CA MET A 99 10.60 5.70 -3.82
C MET A 99 12.13 5.66 -3.79
N ASN A 100 12.83 6.61 -3.15
CA ASN A 100 14.28 6.52 -2.88
C ASN A 100 14.67 5.18 -2.31
N ASN A 101 13.87 4.67 -1.39
CA ASN A 101 13.90 3.28 -0.96
C ASN A 101 12.58 2.61 -1.37
N ALA A 102 12.66 1.50 -2.09
CA ALA A 102 11.50 0.71 -2.49
C ALA A 102 11.60 -0.71 -1.92
N VAL A 103 10.51 -1.18 -1.32
CA VAL A 103 10.39 -2.55 -0.80
C VAL A 103 9.30 -3.26 -1.59
N PHE A 104 9.64 -4.37 -2.22
CA PHE A 104 8.73 -5.20 -2.99
C PHE A 104 8.45 -6.48 -2.23
N ALA A 105 7.17 -6.77 -1.98
CA ALA A 105 6.75 -8.00 -1.31
C ALA A 105 5.65 -8.71 -2.09
N THR A 106 5.47 -10.01 -1.87
CA THR A 106 4.41 -10.77 -2.56
C THR A 106 3.02 -10.25 -2.18
N GLY A 107 2.13 -10.16 -3.17
CA GLY A 107 0.71 -9.89 -2.94
C GLY A 107 -0.12 -11.12 -2.63
N ALA A 108 0.44 -12.34 -2.69
CA ALA A 108 -0.30 -13.60 -2.68
C ALA A 108 -0.30 -14.32 -1.31
N ASN A 109 0.84 -14.36 -0.62
CA ASN A 109 1.00 -15.00 0.69
C ASN A 109 1.54 -14.00 1.73
N PHE A 110 0.72 -13.69 2.73
CA PHE A 110 0.86 -12.53 3.61
C PHE A 110 2.02 -12.48 4.63
N PRO A 111 2.67 -13.57 5.09
CA PRO A 111 3.62 -13.45 6.20
C PRO A 111 4.86 -12.62 5.86
N ASP A 112 5.36 -12.70 4.61
CA ASP A 112 6.55 -11.96 4.19
C ASP A 112 6.26 -10.45 4.05
N ALA A 113 5.08 -10.11 3.54
CA ALA A 113 4.65 -8.72 3.42
C ALA A 113 4.31 -8.08 4.77
N LEU A 114 3.82 -8.86 5.75
CA LEU A 114 3.61 -8.38 7.11
C LEU A 114 4.95 -8.04 7.80
N ALA A 115 5.99 -8.86 7.59
CA ALA A 115 7.34 -8.57 8.06
C ALA A 115 8.00 -7.41 7.30
N ALA A 116 7.65 -7.22 6.02
CA ALA A 116 8.18 -6.14 5.20
C ALA A 116 7.69 -4.75 5.66
N GLY A 117 6.51 -4.63 6.29
CA GLY A 117 5.96 -3.35 6.75
C GLY A 117 6.88 -2.58 7.71
N PRO A 118 7.27 -3.18 8.86
CA PRO A 118 8.24 -2.56 9.77
C PRO A 118 9.59 -2.27 9.14
N PHE A 119 10.07 -3.15 8.25
CA PHE A 119 11.32 -2.92 7.51
C PHE A 119 11.21 -1.69 6.59
N ALA A 120 10.11 -1.59 5.85
CA ALA A 120 9.85 -0.46 4.96
C ALA A 120 9.68 0.85 5.75
N GLY A 121 8.92 0.82 6.84
CA GLY A 121 8.74 1.98 7.73
C GLY A 121 10.05 2.48 8.33
N ARG A 122 10.95 1.57 8.77
CA ARG A 122 12.25 1.95 9.35
C ARG A 122 13.21 2.57 8.32
N ASN A 123 13.09 2.20 7.05
CA ASN A 123 13.94 2.72 5.98
C ASN A 123 13.29 3.87 5.20
N SER A 124 12.17 4.42 5.70
CA SER A 124 11.32 5.39 4.98
C SER A 124 11.11 4.97 3.52
N ALA A 125 10.78 3.70 3.33
CA ALA A 125 10.64 3.07 2.03
C ALA A 125 9.17 2.89 1.64
N VAL A 126 8.88 3.06 0.37
CA VAL A 126 7.56 2.73 -0.19
C VAL A 126 7.45 1.21 -0.32
N LEU A 127 6.41 0.61 0.28
CA LEU A 127 6.11 -0.81 0.15
C LEU A 127 5.15 -1.04 -1.02
N LEU A 128 5.62 -1.77 -2.03
CA LEU A 128 4.88 -2.16 -3.23
C LEU A 128 4.64 -3.67 -3.27
N LEU A 129 3.46 -4.07 -3.75
CA LEU A 129 3.19 -5.47 -4.04
C LEU A 129 3.79 -5.85 -5.39
N ALA A 130 4.62 -6.89 -5.42
CA ALA A 130 5.22 -7.43 -6.64
C ALA A 130 4.18 -8.24 -7.42
N ASP A 131 3.76 -7.73 -8.58
CA ASP A 131 2.87 -8.43 -9.50
C ASP A 131 3.65 -9.34 -10.44
N PRO A 132 3.40 -10.67 -10.44
CA PRO A 132 4.01 -11.57 -11.40
C PRO A 132 3.59 -11.29 -12.86
N ASN A 133 2.49 -10.56 -13.07
CA ASN A 133 2.02 -10.19 -14.41
C ASN A 133 2.58 -8.83 -14.89
N GLY A 134 3.44 -8.18 -14.10
CA GLY A 134 4.22 -7.03 -14.52
C GLY A 134 3.55 -5.65 -14.38
N SER A 135 2.34 -5.54 -13.80
CA SER A 135 1.73 -4.21 -13.57
C SER A 135 2.60 -3.34 -12.65
N THR A 136 3.18 -3.91 -11.60
CA THR A 136 4.12 -3.23 -10.70
C THR A 136 5.38 -2.77 -11.43
N ALA A 137 5.98 -3.62 -12.26
CA ALA A 137 7.16 -3.25 -13.05
C ALA A 137 6.86 -2.11 -14.05
N ASN A 138 5.68 -2.14 -14.68
CA ASN A 138 5.23 -1.05 -15.54
C ASN A 138 5.06 0.26 -14.78
N PHE A 139 4.43 0.23 -13.60
CA PHE A 139 4.33 1.40 -12.72
C PHE A 139 5.71 1.97 -12.38
N VAL A 140 6.61 1.13 -11.87
CA VAL A 140 7.97 1.51 -11.48
C VAL A 140 8.72 2.14 -12.65
N LYS A 141 8.61 1.54 -13.85
CA LYS A 141 9.23 2.07 -15.07
C LYS A 141 8.72 3.46 -15.43
N GLN A 142 7.45 3.77 -15.20
CA GLN A 142 6.90 5.11 -15.43
C GLN A 142 7.32 6.08 -14.32
N TYR A 143 7.32 5.62 -13.07
CA TYR A 143 7.77 6.41 -11.93
C TYR A 143 9.21 6.87 -12.12
N VAL A 144 10.14 5.97 -12.47
CA VAL A 144 11.56 6.25 -12.71
C VAL A 144 11.81 7.16 -13.92
N LYS A 145 10.87 7.25 -14.87
CA LYS A 145 10.96 8.25 -15.95
C LYS A 145 10.62 9.65 -15.48
N GLN A 146 9.77 9.76 -14.47
CA GLN A 146 9.28 11.03 -13.93
C GLN A 146 10.11 11.51 -12.73
N HIS A 147 10.71 10.56 -12.01
CA HIS A 147 11.49 10.78 -10.79
C HIS A 147 12.83 10.06 -10.94
N SER A 148 13.94 10.74 -10.65
CA SER A 148 15.29 10.20 -10.89
C SER A 148 15.83 9.40 -9.71
N ASP A 149 15.08 9.35 -8.61
CA ASP A 149 15.63 9.19 -7.27
C ASP A 149 15.15 7.87 -6.65
N VAL A 150 15.42 6.74 -7.32
CA VAL A 150 15.28 5.42 -6.68
C VAL A 150 16.69 4.90 -6.43
N ASP A 151 17.11 4.95 -5.17
CA ASP A 151 18.49 4.67 -4.76
C ASP A 151 18.66 3.20 -4.36
N ASN A 152 17.69 2.65 -3.62
CA ASN A 152 17.71 1.28 -3.13
C ASN A 152 16.39 0.57 -3.39
N ALA A 153 16.49 -0.71 -3.75
CA ALA A 153 15.35 -1.60 -3.89
C ALA A 153 15.59 -2.93 -3.18
N TYR A 154 14.57 -3.41 -2.48
CA TYR A 154 14.61 -4.64 -1.73
C TYR A 154 13.46 -5.54 -2.15
N VAL A 155 13.73 -6.82 -2.44
CA VAL A 155 12.69 -7.83 -2.62
C VAL A 155 12.61 -8.65 -1.34
N VAL A 156 11.43 -8.70 -0.73
CA VAL A 156 11.16 -9.43 0.51
C VAL A 156 10.26 -10.63 0.20
N GLY A 157 10.82 -11.81 0.39
CA GLY A 157 10.20 -13.10 0.07
C GLY A 157 11.14 -13.95 -0.80
N GLY A 158 11.01 -15.27 -0.68
CA GLY A 158 11.79 -16.20 -1.50
C GLY A 158 11.31 -16.26 -2.95
N GLU A 159 12.11 -16.90 -3.82
CA GLU A 159 11.78 -17.09 -5.25
C GLU A 159 10.44 -17.83 -5.48
N SER A 160 9.95 -18.56 -4.48
CA SER A 160 8.65 -19.25 -4.55
C SER A 160 7.45 -18.31 -4.49
N VAL A 161 7.62 -17.07 -4.02
CA VAL A 161 6.53 -16.09 -3.86
C VAL A 161 6.76 -14.79 -4.62
N VAL A 162 8.02 -14.45 -4.91
CA VAL A 162 8.40 -13.45 -5.90
C VAL A 162 9.41 -14.11 -6.83
N SER A 163 8.95 -14.55 -8.00
CA SER A 163 9.82 -15.31 -8.92
C SER A 163 11.01 -14.47 -9.38
N ARG A 164 12.10 -15.14 -9.75
CA ARG A 164 13.26 -14.50 -10.37
C ARG A 164 12.87 -13.64 -11.57
N SER A 165 11.94 -14.11 -12.41
CA SER A 165 11.42 -13.31 -13.53
C SER A 165 10.71 -12.02 -13.11
N THR A 166 9.95 -12.04 -12.01
CA THR A 166 9.31 -10.84 -11.46
C THR A 166 10.36 -9.89 -10.87
N ALA A 167 11.33 -10.40 -10.12
CA ALA A 167 12.41 -9.61 -9.53
C ALA A 167 13.29 -8.96 -10.61
N ASP A 168 13.66 -9.72 -11.65
CA ASP A 168 14.42 -9.21 -12.81
C ASP A 168 13.64 -8.10 -13.54
N GLY A 169 12.33 -8.29 -13.75
CA GLY A 169 11.48 -7.28 -14.36
C GLY A 169 11.41 -5.97 -13.56
N LEU A 170 11.43 -6.07 -12.22
CA LEU A 170 11.49 -4.90 -11.33
C LEU A 170 12.87 -4.22 -11.40
N ALA A 171 13.96 -4.99 -11.35
CA ALA A 171 15.32 -4.46 -11.46
C ALA A 171 15.54 -3.74 -12.80
N ASP A 172 15.09 -4.33 -13.91
CA ASP A 172 15.14 -3.73 -15.24
C ASP A 172 14.32 -2.42 -15.32
N ALA A 173 13.13 -2.40 -14.69
CA ALA A 173 12.29 -1.19 -14.61
C ALA A 173 12.96 -0.06 -13.80
N LEU A 174 13.72 -0.43 -12.77
CA LEU A 174 14.50 0.48 -11.92
C LEU A 174 15.84 0.88 -12.53
N LYS A 175 16.29 0.20 -13.58
CA LYS A 175 17.66 0.31 -14.12
C LYS A 175 18.74 -0.06 -13.09
N MET A 176 18.43 -1.04 -12.23
CA MET A 176 19.32 -1.56 -11.19
C MET A 176 19.92 -2.91 -11.57
N GLY A 177 20.94 -3.35 -10.83
CA GLY A 177 21.46 -4.72 -10.94
C GLY A 177 20.41 -5.76 -10.54
N ARG A 178 20.38 -6.89 -11.26
CA ARG A 178 19.46 -8.00 -10.97
C ARG A 178 19.93 -8.81 -9.74
N PRO A 179 19.00 -9.34 -8.92
CA PRO A 179 19.30 -10.13 -7.71
C PRO A 179 19.65 -11.61 -7.96
#